data_AF-A0AAV2PK33-F1
#
_entry.id   AF-A0AAV2PK33-F1
#
_cell.length_a   1.000
_cell.length_b   1.000
_cell.length_c   1.000
_cell.angle_alpha   90.00
_cell.angle_beta   90.00
_cell.angle_gamma   90.00
#
_symmetry.space_group_name_H-M   'P 1'
#
loop_
_entity.id
_entity.type
_entity.pdbx_description
1 polymer ?
#
loop_
_entity_poly.entity_id
_entity_poly.type
_entity_poly.pdbx_seq_one_letter_code
_entity_poly.pdbx_strand_id
1 'polypeptide(L)'
;DKVSQILQDVVVEVKPRNACNETYSEFGISAFEIHYPLGVIDTMLCAAGKEGEDVCRGDSGGPLVFQSSDERQLSVGVVSAGFGCGDVRFPGLYTRVDSYLEWIDLAVYGSCARR
;
A
#
# COMPACT_ATOMS: atom_id res chain seq x y z
N ASP A 1 15.34 -10.41 10.68
CA ASP A 1 14.32 -10.54 9.61
C ASP A 1 14.90 -11.24 8.40
N LYS A 2 14.34 -12.39 8.03
CA LYS A 2 14.75 -13.17 6.84
C LYS A 2 13.73 -12.91 5.74
N VAL A 3 14.20 -12.60 4.55
CA VAL A 3 13.36 -12.54 3.34
C VAL A 3 13.14 -13.96 2.84
N SER A 4 11.91 -14.29 2.43
CA SER A 4 11.58 -15.62 1.89
C SER A 4 12.38 -15.89 0.60
N GLN A 5 12.74 -17.16 0.37
CA GLN A 5 13.36 -17.62 -0.89
C GLN A 5 12.32 -18.15 -1.89
N ILE A 6 11.06 -18.26 -1.45
CA ILE A 6 9.93 -18.70 -2.26
C ILE A 6 8.94 -17.55 -2.28
N LEU A 7 8.39 -17.22 -3.45
CA LEU A 7 7.36 -16.21 -3.58
C LEU A 7 6.18 -16.56 -2.68
N GLN A 8 5.69 -15.59 -1.91
CA GLN A 8 4.53 -15.72 -1.04
C GLN A 8 3.51 -14.64 -1.39
N ASP A 9 2.27 -14.83 -0.95
CA ASP A 9 1.20 -13.86 -1.04
C ASP A 9 0.43 -13.78 0.28
N VAL A 10 -0.30 -12.68 0.47
CA VAL A 10 -1.15 -12.45 1.63
C VAL A 10 -2.41 -11.73 1.18
N VAL A 11 -3.55 -12.14 1.73
CA VAL A 11 -4.83 -11.46 1.53
C VAL A 11 -4.96 -10.35 2.55
N VAL A 12 -5.08 -9.11 2.07
CA VAL A 12 -5.25 -7.93 2.90
C VAL A 12 -6.57 -7.22 2.59
N GLU A 13 -7.07 -6.48 3.57
CA GLU A 13 -8.27 -5.67 3.45
C GLU A 13 -7.88 -4.19 3.45
N VAL A 14 -8.34 -3.44 2.44
CA VAL A 14 -8.15 -2.00 2.37
C VAL A 14 -8.93 -1.34 3.51
N LYS A 15 -8.26 -0.52 4.31
CA LYS A 15 -8.86 0.20 5.43
C LYS A 15 -9.18 1.65 5.05
N PRO A 16 -10.23 2.25 5.64
CA PRO A 16 -10.51 3.67 5.44
C PRO A 16 -9.34 4.56 5.84
N ARG A 17 -9.08 5.62 5.06
CA ARG A 17 -7.94 6.54 5.28
C ARG A 17 -7.96 7.19 6.67
N ASN A 18 -9.14 7.58 7.17
CA ASN A 18 -9.28 8.14 8.50
C ASN A 18 -8.91 7.13 9.59
N ALA A 19 -9.36 5.88 9.47
CA ALA A 19 -9.01 4.82 10.42
C ALA A 19 -7.50 4.57 10.47
N CYS A 20 -6.81 4.58 9.32
CA CYS A 20 -5.34 4.48 9.32
C CYS A 20 -4.63 5.69 9.94
N ASN A 21 -5.12 6.91 9.67
CA ASN A 21 -4.56 8.08 10.33
C ASN A 21 -4.75 8.03 11.84
N GLU A 22 -5.93 7.58 12.30
CA GLU A 22 -6.23 7.37 13.72
C GLU A 22 -5.23 6.37 14.34
N THR A 23 -5.06 5.17 13.76
CA THR A 23 -4.15 4.16 14.32
C THR A 23 -2.69 4.62 14.36
N TYR A 24 -2.20 5.28 13.31
CA TYR A 24 -0.82 5.78 13.30
C TYR A 24 -0.59 6.94 14.28
N SER A 25 -1.61 7.77 14.54
CA SER A 25 -1.55 8.87 15.51
C SER A 25 -1.70 8.40 16.98
N GLU A 26 -2.56 7.41 17.24
CA GLU A 26 -2.89 6.94 18.59
C GLU A 26 -1.67 6.31 19.30
N PHE A 27 -0.84 5.59 18.55
CA PHE A 27 0.33 4.92 19.10
C PHE A 27 1.57 5.81 19.27
N GLY A 28 1.45 7.12 19.01
CA GLY A 28 2.52 8.09 19.28
C GLY A 28 3.85 7.71 18.63
N ILE A 29 3.80 7.07 17.45
CA ILE A 29 5.01 6.79 16.68
C ILE A 29 5.47 8.14 16.15
N SER A 30 6.26 8.85 16.96
CA SER A 30 6.84 10.15 16.59
C SER A 30 7.59 10.06 15.25
N ALA A 31 8.17 8.90 14.94
CA ALA A 31 8.77 8.63 13.64
C ALA A 31 7.76 8.69 12.48
N PHE A 32 6.52 8.21 12.66
CA PHE A 32 5.49 8.29 11.64
C PHE A 32 5.10 9.75 11.37
N GLU A 33 4.82 10.55 12.38
CA GLU A 33 4.49 11.97 12.20
C GLU A 33 5.65 12.77 11.56
N ILE A 34 6.90 12.41 11.88
CA ILE A 34 8.10 13.01 11.26
C ILE A 34 8.20 12.64 9.78
N HIS A 35 7.95 11.37 9.42
CA HIS A 35 8.06 10.89 8.04
C HIS A 35 6.82 11.20 7.18
N TYR A 36 5.65 11.30 7.81
CA TYR A 36 4.33 11.53 7.21
C TYR A 36 3.60 12.65 7.96
N PRO A 37 4.06 13.90 7.85
CA PRO A 37 3.49 15.03 8.59
C PRO A 37 2.05 15.38 8.16
N LEU A 38 1.61 14.88 7.00
CA LEU A 38 0.24 15.00 6.49
C LEU A 38 -0.59 13.72 6.73
N GLY A 39 0.00 12.73 7.41
CA GLY A 39 -0.55 11.38 7.54
C GLY A 39 -0.68 10.65 6.21
N VAL A 40 -1.55 9.66 6.18
CA VAL A 40 -2.03 8.99 4.98
C VAL A 40 -2.92 9.96 4.19
N ILE A 41 -2.48 10.29 2.98
CA ILE A 41 -3.11 11.23 2.04
C ILE A 41 -3.85 10.50 0.91
N ASP A 42 -4.56 11.24 0.05
CA ASP A 42 -5.44 10.65 -0.97
C ASP A 42 -4.72 9.82 -2.05
N THR A 43 -3.43 10.08 -2.28
CA THR A 43 -2.59 9.31 -3.20
C THR A 43 -2.03 8.02 -2.58
N MET A 44 -2.51 7.65 -1.40
CA MET A 44 -2.12 6.46 -0.67
C MET A 44 -3.33 5.55 -0.41
N LEU A 45 -3.04 4.28 -0.21
CA LEU A 45 -3.93 3.27 0.35
C LEU A 45 -3.28 2.71 1.59
N CYS A 46 -4.11 2.24 2.51
CA CYS A 46 -3.63 1.40 3.60
C CYS A 46 -4.43 0.11 3.62
N ALA A 47 -3.76 -0.99 3.92
CA ALA A 47 -4.38 -2.31 3.98
C ALA A 47 -3.70 -3.17 5.04
N ALA A 48 -4.47 -3.99 5.71
CA ALA A 48 -3.98 -4.91 6.73
C ALA A 48 -4.48 -6.33 6.46
N GLY A 49 -3.62 -7.31 6.68
CA GLY A 49 -4.00 -8.72 6.74
C GLY A 49 -4.54 -9.10 8.12
N LYS A 50 -4.53 -10.40 8.41
CA LYS A 50 -4.80 -10.92 9.76
C LYS A 50 -3.58 -10.69 10.65
N GLU A 51 -3.74 -10.90 11.95
CA GLU A 51 -2.61 -10.90 12.88
C GLU A 51 -1.53 -11.90 12.44
N GLY A 52 -0.29 -11.44 12.33
CA GLY A 52 0.85 -12.18 11.81
C GLY A 52 0.98 -12.20 10.28
N GLU A 53 0.02 -11.64 9.54
CA GLU A 53 -0.04 -11.62 8.07
C GLU A 53 0.03 -10.17 7.57
N ASP A 54 1.15 -9.77 6.97
CA ASP A 54 1.33 -8.45 6.36
C ASP A 54 2.45 -8.46 5.31
N VAL A 55 2.53 -7.38 4.54
CA VAL A 55 3.73 -7.07 3.74
C VAL A 55 4.88 -6.68 4.66
N CYS A 56 6.09 -7.04 4.25
CA CYS A 56 7.28 -6.95 5.08
C CYS A 56 8.49 -6.45 4.31
N ARG A 57 9.63 -6.40 5.01
CA ARG A 57 10.92 -6.09 4.40
C ARG A 57 11.21 -7.06 3.24
N GLY A 58 11.32 -6.50 2.04
CA GLY A 58 11.53 -7.27 0.80
C GLY A 58 10.37 -7.13 -0.18
N ASP A 59 9.19 -6.72 0.30
CA ASP A 59 7.99 -6.60 -0.54
C ASP A 59 7.83 -5.19 -1.15
N SER A 60 8.65 -4.21 -0.75
CA SER A 60 8.64 -2.84 -1.27
C SER A 60 8.69 -2.82 -2.81
N GLY A 61 7.76 -2.10 -3.43
CA GLY A 61 7.58 -2.05 -4.87
C GLY A 61 6.70 -3.16 -5.47
N GLY A 62 6.33 -4.16 -4.67
CA GLY A 62 5.39 -5.21 -5.07
C GLY A 62 3.95 -4.69 -5.27
N PRO A 63 3.14 -5.36 -6.09
CA PRO A 63 1.77 -4.93 -6.35
C PRO A 63 0.79 -5.38 -5.26
N LEU A 64 -0.13 -4.50 -4.89
CA LEU A 64 -1.40 -4.87 -4.27
C LEU A 64 -2.41 -5.15 -5.38
N VAL A 65 -2.86 -6.40 -5.48
CA VAL A 65 -3.71 -6.87 -6.58
C VAL A 65 -5.15 -7.02 -6.13
N PHE A 66 -6.08 -6.43 -6.88
CA PHE A 66 -7.52 -6.63 -6.74
C PHE A 66 -8.04 -7.53 -7.87
N GLN A 67 -8.77 -8.58 -7.51
CA GLN A 67 -9.49 -9.40 -8.48
C GLN A 67 -10.87 -8.80 -8.72
N SER A 68 -11.09 -8.31 -9.93
CA SER A 68 -12.37 -7.73 -10.35
C SER A 68 -13.41 -8.81 -10.67
N SER A 69 -14.67 -8.41 -10.79
CA SER A 69 -15.81 -9.32 -11.03
C SER A 69 -15.75 -10.06 -12.37
N ASP A 70 -14.96 -9.56 -13.33
CA ASP A 70 -14.71 -10.21 -14.62
C ASP A 70 -13.38 -11.02 -14.62
N GLU A 71 -12.90 -11.38 -13.42
CA GLU A 71 -11.72 -12.20 -13.17
C GLU A 71 -10.37 -11.56 -13.56
N ARG A 72 -10.35 -10.28 -13.96
CA ARG A 72 -9.08 -9.58 -14.19
C ARG A 72 -8.40 -9.21 -12.88
N GLN A 73 -7.08 -9.40 -12.84
CA GLN A 73 -6.20 -8.92 -11.78
C GLN A 73 -5.75 -7.49 -12.08
N LEU A 74 -6.08 -6.56 -11.19
CA LEU A 74 -5.77 -5.14 -11.30
C LEU A 74 -4.76 -4.75 -10.23
N SER A 75 -3.64 -4.15 -10.63
CA SER A 75 -2.72 -3.53 -9.66
C SER A 75 -3.33 -2.22 -9.16
N VAL A 76 -3.82 -2.22 -7.91
CA VAL A 76 -4.50 -1.07 -7.30
C VAL A 76 -3.58 -0.30 -6.35
N GLY A 77 -2.50 -0.92 -5.90
CA GLY A 77 -1.52 -0.31 -5.03
C GLY A 77 -0.10 -0.81 -5.28
N VAL A 78 0.90 -0.05 -4.81
CA VAL A 78 2.31 -0.46 -4.80
C VAL A 78 2.83 -0.38 -3.36
N VAL A 79 3.37 -1.47 -2.83
CA VAL A 79 3.91 -1.53 -1.45
C VAL A 79 4.95 -0.44 -1.28
N SER A 80 4.75 0.45 -0.29
CA SER A 80 5.61 1.61 -0.08
C SER A 80 6.28 1.58 1.29
N ALA A 81 5.48 1.50 2.36
CA ALA A 81 5.97 1.60 3.73
C ALA A 81 5.08 0.83 4.70
N GLY A 82 5.52 0.73 5.95
CA GLY A 82 4.79 0.09 7.04
C GLY A 82 5.58 0.22 8.33
N PHE A 83 4.97 -0.14 9.46
CA PHE A 83 5.64 -0.18 10.75
C PHE A 83 5.45 -1.55 11.39
N GLY A 84 6.56 -2.24 11.64
CA GLY A 84 6.49 -3.65 12.02
C GLY A 84 6.03 -4.54 10.85
N CYS A 85 5.67 -5.77 11.18
CA CYS A 85 5.24 -6.81 10.27
C CYS A 85 4.17 -7.64 10.96
N GLY A 86 2.99 -7.75 10.36
CA GLY A 86 1.91 -8.60 10.87
C GLY A 86 1.15 -8.04 12.06
N ASP A 87 1.33 -6.76 12.40
CA ASP A 87 0.56 -6.09 13.45
C ASP A 87 -0.63 -5.35 12.83
N VAL A 88 -1.85 -5.83 13.09
CA VAL A 88 -3.06 -5.27 12.48
C VAL A 88 -3.33 -3.81 12.86
N ARG A 89 -2.67 -3.29 13.91
CA ARG A 89 -2.77 -1.88 14.32
C ARG A 89 -1.98 -0.96 13.40
N PHE A 90 -1.01 -1.48 12.65
CA PHE A 90 -0.16 -0.71 11.73
C PHE A 90 -0.30 -1.24 10.29
N PRO A 91 -1.43 -0.97 9.62
CA PRO A 91 -1.65 -1.41 8.25
C PRO A 91 -0.54 -0.96 7.31
N GLY A 92 -0.06 -1.85 6.43
CA GLY A 92 0.86 -1.48 5.36
C GLY A 92 0.34 -0.30 4.53
N LEU A 93 1.26 0.55 4.09
CA LEU A 93 1.01 1.72 3.25
C LEU A 93 1.43 1.45 1.82
N TYR A 94 0.53 1.81 0.90
CA TYR A 94 0.68 1.56 -0.52
C TYR A 94 0.46 2.86 -1.29
N THR A 95 1.22 3.07 -2.36
CA THR A 95 0.92 4.12 -3.34
C THR A 95 -0.37 3.75 -4.06
N ARG A 96 -1.36 4.65 -4.14
CA ARG A 96 -2.63 4.41 -4.84
C ARG A 96 -2.44 4.56 -6.35
N VAL A 97 -2.53 3.46 -7.10
CA VAL A 97 -2.17 3.44 -8.54
C VAL A 97 -3.05 4.37 -9.38
N ASP A 98 -4.35 4.45 -9.08
CA ASP A 98 -5.30 5.28 -9.84
C ASP A 98 -4.94 6.78 -9.85
N SER A 99 -4.26 7.25 -8.79
CA SER A 99 -3.85 8.64 -8.60
C SER A 99 -2.68 9.02 -9.49
N TYR A 100 -2.03 8.04 -10.14
CA TYR A 100 -0.87 8.22 -11.00
C TYR A 100 -1.08 7.69 -12.41
N LEU A 101 -2.31 7.31 -12.81
CA LEU A 101 -2.57 6.78 -14.16
C LEU A 101 -2.17 7.76 -15.26
N GLU A 102 -2.43 9.06 -15.09
CA GLU A 102 -2.00 10.08 -16.05
C GLU A 102 -0.47 10.12 -16.20
N TRP A 103 0.26 10.06 -15.09
CA TRP A 103 1.72 9.99 -15.10
C TRP A 103 2.23 8.70 -15.76
N ILE A 104 1.59 7.56 -15.47
CA ILE A 104 1.93 6.26 -16.08
C ILE A 104 1.71 6.31 -17.59
N ASP A 105 0.56 6.80 -18.04
CA ASP A 105 0.23 6.89 -19.46
C ASP A 105 1.20 7.82 -20.20
N LEU A 106 1.53 8.97 -19.61
CA LEU A 106 2.54 9.88 -20.16
C LEU A 106 3.93 9.23 -20.19
N ALA A 107 4.32 8.46 -19.17
CA ALA A 107 5.62 7.80 -19.12
C ALA A 107 5.75 6.66 -20.14
N VAL A 108 4.68 5.89 -20.36
CA VAL A 108 4.68 4.73 -21.26
C VAL A 108 4.44 5.14 -22.71
N TYR A 109 3.51 6.07 -22.96
CA TYR A 109 3.05 6.42 -24.30
C TYR A 109 3.50 7.79 -24.77
N GLY A 110 4.01 8.65 -23.89
CA GLY A 110 4.45 10.01 -24.24
C GLY A 110 3.33 10.81 -24.90
N SER A 111 3.63 11.44 -26.04
CA SER A 111 2.66 12.18 -26.85
C SER A 111 1.51 11.32 -27.41
N CYS A 112 1.61 9.99 -27.33
CA CYS A 112 0.57 9.06 -27.76
C CYS A 112 -0.38 8.64 -26.62
N ALA A 113 -0.21 9.17 -25.40
CA ALA A 113 -1.13 8.92 -24.30
C ALA A 113 -2.56 9.32 -24.69
N ARG A 114 -3.53 8.42 -24.44
CA ARG A 114 -4.93 8.69 -24.76
C ARG A 114 -5.40 9.89 -23.94
N ARG A 115 -5.96 10.90 -24.62
CA ARG A 115 -6.78 11.93 -23.96
C ARG A 115 -8.15 11.35 -23.60
#